data_AF-A0A1R3IVS4-F1
#
_entry.id   AF-A0A1R3IVS4-F1
#
_cell.length_a   1.000
_cell.length_b   1.000
_cell.length_c   1.000
_cell.angle_alpha   90.00
_cell.angle_beta   90.00
_cell.angle_gamma   90.00
#
_symmetry.space_group_name_H-M   'P 1'
#
loop_
_entity.id
_entity.type
_entity.pdbx_description
1 polymer ?
#
loop_
_entity_poly.entity_id
_entity_poly.type
_entity_poly.pdbx_seq_one_letter_code
_entity_poly.pdbx_strand_id
1 'polypeptide(L)'
;MMEVMNCNNQKAFTAKQSGRTLFEYYGELTGIFQQLDHRDKVVMKDPDDVEAYRKSIEQLRVHIFLTVLDNVYEQIRGEILRKESIPTLEDCYALTRREAVRRETLQIEHGNFEAVVMVIRNKAKTTTGGEN
;
A
#
# COMPACT_ATOMS: atom_id res chain seq x y z
N MET A 1 -19.93 21.81 -6.03
CA MET A 1 -19.45 20.45 -5.70
C MET A 1 -17.94 20.26 -5.75
N MET A 2 -17.15 21.12 -6.44
CA MET A 2 -15.67 21.08 -6.36
C MET A 2 -15.07 21.84 -5.16
N GLU A 3 -15.81 22.73 -4.48
CA GLU A 3 -15.22 23.61 -3.46
C GLU A 3 -15.13 23.01 -2.05
N VAL A 4 -15.97 22.03 -1.71
CA VAL A 4 -15.87 21.31 -0.42
C VAL A 4 -14.78 20.21 -0.48
N MET A 5 -14.32 19.88 -1.69
CA MET A 5 -13.33 18.86 -2.01
C MET A 5 -11.86 19.33 -1.82
N ASN A 6 -11.63 20.60 -1.45
CA ASN A 6 -10.31 21.24 -1.58
C ASN A 6 -9.46 21.25 -0.29
N CYS A 7 -10.03 21.29 0.92
CA CYS A 7 -9.23 21.31 2.15
C CYS A 7 -9.04 19.92 2.79
N ASN A 8 -10.05 19.06 2.71
CA ASN A 8 -10.05 17.76 3.40
C ASN A 8 -9.23 16.70 2.67
N ASN A 9 -9.27 16.72 1.34
CA ASN A 9 -8.39 15.89 0.52
C ASN A 9 -6.92 16.24 0.71
N GLN A 10 -6.59 17.51 1.02
CA GLN A 10 -5.20 17.92 1.15
C GLN A 10 -4.47 17.17 2.27
N LYS A 11 -5.14 16.88 3.39
CA LYS A 11 -4.60 16.05 4.48
C LYS A 11 -4.43 14.58 4.08
N ALA A 12 -5.41 14.00 3.39
CA ALA A 12 -5.32 12.64 2.88
C ALA A 12 -4.21 12.50 1.81
N PHE A 13 -4.03 13.52 0.97
CA PHE A 13 -2.94 13.60 -0.01
C PHE A 13 -1.56 13.91 0.60
N THR A 14 -1.50 14.51 1.81
CA THR A 14 -0.22 14.69 2.54
C THR A 14 0.17 13.49 3.37
N ALA A 15 -0.75 12.60 3.71
CA ALA A 15 -0.49 11.36 4.43
C ALA A 15 0.21 10.32 3.55
N LYS A 16 1.32 10.69 2.90
CA LYS A 16 2.20 9.76 2.18
C LYS A 16 2.68 8.66 3.11
N GLN A 17 2.81 7.45 2.60
CA GLN A 17 3.41 6.35 3.36
C GLN A 17 4.79 6.79 3.87
N SER A 18 5.61 7.43 3.03
CA SER A 18 6.83 8.17 3.44
C SER A 18 7.78 7.32 4.30
N GLY A 19 7.88 6.02 4.01
CA GLY A 19 8.69 5.09 4.81
C GLY A 19 8.06 4.60 6.12
N ARG A 20 6.83 5.02 6.46
CA ARG A 20 6.05 4.43 7.57
C ARG A 20 5.56 3.04 7.21
N THR A 21 5.19 2.26 8.22
CA THR A 21 4.64 0.93 7.98
C THR A 21 3.28 1.03 7.27
N LEU A 22 2.97 0.04 6.45
CA LEU A 22 1.69 -0.02 5.73
C LEU A 22 0.49 -0.02 6.71
N PHE A 23 0.67 -0.60 7.90
CA PHE A 23 -0.34 -0.62 8.95
C PHE A 23 -0.62 0.77 9.53
N GLU A 24 0.42 1.52 9.90
CA GLU A 24 0.27 2.89 10.42
C GLU A 24 -0.40 3.81 9.39
N TYR A 25 0.06 3.74 8.13
CA TYR A 25 -0.52 4.50 7.03
C TYR A 25 -2.01 4.19 6.85
N TYR A 26 -2.37 2.91 6.79
CA TYR A 26 -3.76 2.49 6.63
C TYR A 26 -4.64 2.91 7.82
N GLY A 27 -4.12 2.80 9.05
CA GLY A 27 -4.81 3.22 10.26
C GLY A 27 -5.10 4.72 10.29
N GLU A 28 -4.13 5.56 9.93
CA GLU A 28 -4.35 7.01 9.81
C GLU A 28 -5.35 7.36 8.72
N LEU A 29 -5.22 6.74 7.55
CA LEU A 29 -6.09 7.01 6.41
C LEU A 29 -7.55 6.64 6.70
N THR A 30 -7.77 5.47 7.31
CA THR A 30 -9.12 5.05 7.74
C THR A 30 -9.69 5.96 8.82
N GLY A 31 -8.85 6.43 9.77
CA GLY A 31 -9.24 7.43 10.76
C GLY A 31 -9.65 8.78 10.14
N ILE A 32 -9.01 9.19 9.03
CA ILE A 32 -9.42 10.38 8.27
C ILE A 32 -10.77 10.14 7.60
N PHE A 33 -10.96 9.00 6.94
CA PHE A 33 -12.23 8.67 6.28
C PHE A 33 -13.40 8.61 7.27
N GLN A 34 -13.22 8.02 8.45
CA GLN A 34 -14.23 8.01 9.50
C GLN A 34 -14.63 9.41 9.97
N GLN A 35 -13.66 10.33 10.08
CA GLN A 35 -13.94 11.72 10.42
C GLN A 35 -14.74 12.44 9.32
N LEU A 36 -14.48 12.11 8.05
CA LEU A 36 -15.25 12.64 6.91
C LEU A 36 -16.68 12.10 6.93
N ASP A 37 -16.87 10.80 7.14
CA ASP A 37 -18.18 10.18 7.21
C ASP A 37 -19.04 10.75 8.33
N HIS A 38 -18.43 11.06 9.47
CA HIS A 38 -19.15 11.68 10.58
C HIS A 38 -19.66 13.09 10.25
N ARG A 39 -18.91 13.83 9.43
CA ARG A 39 -19.25 15.19 9.00
C ARG A 39 -20.28 15.18 7.87
N ASP A 40 -20.17 14.23 6.95
CA ASP A 40 -21.00 14.17 5.75
C ASP A 40 -22.32 13.42 6.01
N LYS A 41 -23.25 14.09 6.70
CA LYS A 41 -24.59 13.55 7.01
C LYS A 41 -25.56 13.73 5.83
N VAL A 42 -25.13 13.37 4.62
CA VAL A 42 -25.98 13.48 3.43
C VAL A 42 -27.16 12.52 3.58
N VAL A 43 -28.37 13.06 3.64
CA VAL A 43 -29.61 12.28 3.66
C VAL A 43 -30.15 12.20 2.24
N MET A 44 -29.95 11.05 1.60
CA MET A 44 -30.57 10.72 0.31
C MET A 44 -31.87 9.93 0.57
N LYS A 45 -32.91 10.20 -0.23
CA LYS A 45 -34.23 9.56 -0.09
C LYS A 45 -34.38 8.30 -0.93
N ASP A 46 -33.65 8.23 -2.04
CA ASP A 46 -33.68 7.11 -2.97
C ASP A 46 -32.59 6.09 -2.61
N PRO A 47 -32.92 4.78 -2.52
CA PRO A 47 -31.96 3.75 -2.15
C PRO A 47 -30.87 3.51 -3.21
N ASP A 48 -31.18 3.68 -4.49
CA ASP A 48 -30.22 3.49 -5.59
C ASP A 48 -29.19 4.64 -5.58
N ASP A 49 -29.64 5.86 -5.31
CA ASP A 49 -28.75 7.02 -5.11
C ASP A 49 -27.83 6.82 -3.91
N VAL A 50 -28.33 6.25 -2.81
CA VAL A 50 -27.52 5.91 -1.62
C VAL A 50 -26.42 4.91 -1.98
N GLU A 51 -26.75 3.88 -2.75
CA GLU A 51 -25.78 2.87 -3.19
C GLU A 51 -24.74 3.48 -4.12
N ALA A 52 -25.17 4.25 -5.13
CA ALA A 52 -24.28 4.92 -6.07
C ALA A 52 -23.32 5.89 -5.35
N TYR A 53 -23.82 6.64 -4.37
CA TYR A 53 -22.99 7.53 -3.56
C TYR A 53 -21.95 6.75 -2.74
N ARG A 54 -22.37 5.70 -2.03
CA ARG A 54 -21.44 4.84 -1.26
C ARG A 54 -20.36 4.25 -2.15
N LYS A 55 -20.73 3.76 -3.34
CA LYS A 55 -19.79 3.23 -4.33
C LYS A 55 -18.79 4.29 -4.81
N SER A 56 -19.26 5.51 -5.04
CA SER A 56 -18.39 6.63 -5.45
C SER A 56 -17.39 7.03 -4.35
N ILE A 57 -17.82 7.05 -3.09
CA ILE A 57 -16.96 7.33 -1.94
C ILE A 57 -15.92 6.23 -1.77
N GLU A 58 -16.32 4.96 -1.90
CA GLU A 58 -15.39 3.83 -1.80
C GLU A 58 -14.33 3.88 -2.92
N GLN A 59 -14.73 4.17 -4.15
CA GLN A 59 -13.80 4.35 -5.28
C GLN A 59 -12.81 5.50 -5.05
N LEU A 60 -13.29 6.63 -4.50
CA LEU A 60 -12.43 7.76 -4.15
C LEU A 60 -11.38 7.36 -3.10
N ARG A 61 -11.78 6.62 -2.06
CA ARG A 61 -10.88 6.14 -1.01
C ARG A 61 -9.82 5.20 -1.54
N VAL A 62 -10.20 4.28 -2.41
CA VAL A 62 -9.26 3.39 -3.10
C VAL A 62 -8.26 4.19 -3.91
N HIS A 63 -8.73 5.19 -4.67
CA HIS A 63 -7.84 6.04 -5.46
C HIS A 63 -6.84 6.81 -4.58
N ILE A 64 -7.30 7.40 -3.48
CA ILE A 64 -6.43 8.07 -2.51
C ILE A 64 -5.40 7.08 -1.95
N PHE A 65 -5.84 5.92 -1.48
CA PHE A 65 -4.97 4.89 -0.92
C PHE A 65 -3.85 4.52 -1.90
N LEU A 66 -4.20 4.20 -3.15
CA LEU A 66 -3.25 3.75 -4.17
C LEU A 66 -2.29 4.86 -4.66
N THR A 67 -2.75 6.10 -4.71
CA THR A 67 -1.95 7.25 -5.20
C THR A 67 -0.85 7.65 -4.23
N VAL A 68 -1.09 7.40 -2.94
CA VAL A 68 -0.27 7.91 -1.83
C VAL A 68 0.65 6.83 -1.23
N LEU A 69 0.60 5.60 -1.78
CA LEU A 69 1.55 4.51 -1.52
C LEU A 69 2.95 4.80 -2.07
N ASP A 70 3.98 4.27 -1.39
CA ASP A 70 5.37 4.39 -1.83
C ASP A 70 5.61 3.63 -3.16
N ASN A 71 6.52 4.13 -3.99
CA ASN A 71 6.83 3.58 -5.33
C ASN A 71 7.23 2.10 -5.33
N VAL A 72 7.66 1.56 -4.18
CA VAL A 72 7.92 0.13 -4.06
C VAL A 72 6.66 -0.67 -4.43
N TYR A 73 5.46 -0.17 -4.15
CA TYR A 73 4.19 -0.83 -4.47
C TYR A 73 3.63 -0.52 -5.87
N GLU A 74 4.40 0.09 -6.76
CA GLU A 74 3.96 0.45 -8.13
C GLU A 74 3.38 -0.76 -8.88
N GLN A 75 4.03 -1.92 -8.77
CA GLN A 75 3.60 -3.14 -9.45
C GLN A 75 2.22 -3.60 -8.97
N ILE A 76 2.01 -3.71 -7.65
CA ILE A 76 0.72 -4.14 -7.08
C ILE A 76 -0.36 -3.10 -7.33
N ARG A 77 -0.01 -1.81 -7.40
CA ARG A 77 -0.92 -0.74 -7.84
C ARG A 77 -1.40 -0.98 -9.27
N GLY A 78 -0.50 -1.25 -10.20
CA GLY A 78 -0.87 -1.57 -11.59
C GLY A 78 -1.72 -2.83 -11.70
N GLU A 79 -1.48 -3.85 -10.88
CA GLU A 79 -2.31 -5.07 -10.84
C GLU A 79 -3.71 -4.81 -10.32
N ILE A 80 -3.86 -4.05 -9.22
CA ILE A 80 -5.16 -3.67 -8.67
C ILE A 80 -5.97 -2.86 -9.69
N LEU A 81 -5.34 -1.90 -10.36
CA LEU A 81 -6.00 -1.04 -11.36
C LEU A 81 -6.43 -1.78 -12.64
N ARG A 82 -5.85 -2.95 -12.93
CA ARG A 82 -6.22 -3.78 -14.09
C ARG A 82 -7.38 -4.73 -13.83
N LYS A 83 -7.86 -4.86 -12.59
CA LYS A 83 -8.99 -5.74 -12.28
C LYS A 83 -10.29 -5.20 -12.89
N GLU A 84 -11.13 -6.10 -13.40
CA GLU A 84 -12.41 -5.74 -14.04
C GLU A 84 -13.38 -5.06 -13.07
N SER A 85 -13.35 -5.43 -11.79
CA SER A 85 -14.05 -4.72 -10.71
C SER A 85 -13.04 -3.97 -9.85
N ILE A 86 -13.36 -2.71 -9.54
CA ILE A 86 -12.59 -1.93 -8.56
C ILE A 86 -12.78 -2.61 -7.20
N PRO A 87 -11.72 -3.17 -6.62
CA PRO A 87 -11.81 -3.84 -5.32
C PRO A 87 -12.06 -2.83 -4.21
N THR A 88 -12.54 -3.29 -3.05
CA THR A 88 -12.75 -2.42 -1.89
C THR A 88 -11.42 -1.88 -1.35
N LEU A 89 -11.49 -0.85 -0.50
CA LEU A 89 -10.32 -0.34 0.21
C LEU A 89 -9.64 -1.44 1.05
N GLU A 90 -10.42 -2.31 1.67
CA GLU A 90 -9.91 -3.44 2.46
C GLU A 90 -9.20 -4.48 1.58
N ASP A 91 -9.78 -4.83 0.43
CA ASP A 91 -9.17 -5.74 -0.53
C ASP A 91 -7.83 -5.17 -1.05
N CYS A 92 -7.79 -3.87 -1.36
CA CYS A 92 -6.57 -3.19 -1.77
C CYS A 92 -5.50 -3.31 -0.68
N TYR A 93 -5.86 -3.02 0.58
CA TYR A 93 -4.95 -3.14 1.71
C TYR A 93 -4.44 -4.58 1.89
N ALA A 94 -5.30 -5.58 1.80
CA ALA A 94 -4.92 -6.99 1.92
C ALA A 94 -3.92 -7.42 0.84
N LEU A 95 -4.14 -6.98 -0.41
CA LEU A 95 -3.23 -7.23 -1.53
C LEU A 95 -1.87 -6.56 -1.31
N THR A 96 -1.87 -5.28 -0.93
CA THR A 96 -0.62 -4.55 -0.65
C THR A 96 0.13 -5.15 0.54
N ARG A 97 -0.57 -5.59 1.60
CA ARG A 97 0.03 -6.26 2.76
C ARG A 97 0.65 -7.60 2.38
N ARG A 98 -0.03 -8.40 1.56
CA ARG A 98 0.51 -9.66 1.04
C ARG A 98 1.79 -9.43 0.23
N GLU A 99 1.80 -8.39 -0.59
CA GLU A 99 2.98 -7.98 -1.35
C GLU A 99 4.13 -7.50 -0.47
N ALA A 100 3.85 -6.76 0.61
CA ALA A 100 4.86 -6.35 1.58
C ALA A 100 5.55 -7.56 2.23
N VAL A 101 4.77 -8.54 2.71
CA VAL A 101 5.31 -9.78 3.30
C VAL A 101 6.16 -10.55 2.29
N ARG A 102 5.68 -10.69 1.04
CA ARG A 102 6.43 -11.38 -0.02
C ARG A 102 7.80 -10.75 -0.25
N ARG A 103 7.89 -9.42 -0.22
CA ARG A 103 9.14 -8.67 -0.41
C ARG A 103 10.11 -8.85 0.75
N GLU A 104 9.61 -8.83 1.98
CA GLU A 104 10.43 -9.10 3.17
C GLU A 104 11.04 -10.50 3.10
N THR A 105 10.26 -11.52 2.73
CA THR A 105 10.76 -12.89 2.55
C THR A 105 11.88 -12.96 1.50
N LEU A 106 11.69 -12.33 0.34
CA LEU A 106 12.71 -12.34 -0.73
C LEU A 106 14.00 -11.59 -0.35
N GLN A 107 13.92 -10.56 0.49
CA GLN A 107 15.12 -9.87 0.98
C GLN A 107 15.91 -10.74 1.96
N ILE A 108 15.23 -11.48 2.83
CA ILE A 108 15.86 -12.42 3.77
C ILE A 108 16.57 -13.53 3.00
N GLU A 109 15.92 -14.10 1.98
CA GLU A 109 16.51 -15.16 1.15
C GLU A 109 17.76 -14.70 0.40
N HIS A 110 17.71 -13.51 -0.22
CA HIS A 110 18.88 -12.93 -0.90
C HIS A 110 20.04 -12.66 0.06
N GLY A 111 19.75 -12.10 1.26
CA GLY A 111 20.77 -11.87 2.26
C GLY A 111 21.46 -13.16 2.72
N ASN A 112 20.68 -14.23 2.88
CA ASN A 112 21.20 -15.54 3.24
C ASN A 112 22.05 -16.14 2.10
N PHE A 113 21.62 -16.00 0.85
CA PHE A 113 22.39 -16.46 -0.31
C PHE A 113 23.75 -15.74 -0.41
N GLU A 114 23.78 -14.41 -0.29
CA GLU A 114 25.03 -13.65 -0.32
C GLU A 114 25.99 -14.04 0.81
N ALA A 115 25.47 -14.26 2.03
CA ALA A 115 26.26 -14.73 3.16
C ALA A 115 26.91 -16.10 2.87
N VAL A 116 26.14 -17.05 2.33
CA VAL A 116 26.64 -18.38 1.94
C VAL A 116 27.72 -18.26 0.86
N VAL A 117 27.51 -17.43 -0.16
CA VAL A 117 28.48 -17.26 -1.25
C VAL A 117 29.78 -16.62 -0.73
N MET A 118 29.70 -15.64 0.18
CA MET A 118 30.88 -15.06 0.83
C MET A 118 31.67 -16.10 1.64
N VAL A 119 31.00 -16.99 2.38
CA VAL A 119 31.66 -18.07 3.14
C VAL A 119 32.39 -19.04 2.21
N ILE A 120 31.77 -19.42 1.08
CA ILE A 120 32.39 -20.30 0.07
C ILE A 120 33.65 -19.64 -0.52
N ARG A 121 33.56 -18.35 -0.89
CA ARG A 121 34.70 -17.59 -1.42
C ARG A 121 35.85 -17.47 -0.42
N ASN A 122 35.56 -17.28 0.86
CA ASN A 122 36.58 -17.20 1.90
C ASN A 122 37.28 -18.54 2.12
N LYS A 123 36.55 -19.66 2.12
CA LYS A 123 37.16 -21.00 2.17
C LYS A 123 38.04 -21.31 0.96
N ALA A 124 37.65 -20.87 -0.23
CA ALA A 124 38.46 -21.09 -1.43
C ALA A 124 39.79 -20.29 -1.43
N LYS A 125 39.86 -19.18 -0.69
CA LYS A 125 41.08 -18.35 -0.57
C LYS A 125 42.08 -18.88 0.46
N THR A 126 41.68 -19.75 1.38
CA THR A 126 42.55 -20.27 2.45
C THR A 126 43.29 -21.57 2.08
N THR A 127 43.02 -22.17 0.91
CA THR A 127 43.57 -23.48 0.52
C THR A 127 44.66 -23.45 -0.56
N THR A 128 45.12 -22.27 -0.99
CA THR A 128 46.17 -22.12 -2.02
C THR A 128 47.39 -21.32 -1.54
N GLY A 129 47.69 -21.40 -0.24
CA GLY A 129 48.86 -20.77 0.36
C GLY A 129 49.61 -21.72 1.28
N GLY A 130 50.28 -22.72 0.70
CA GLY A 130 51.18 -23.56 1.48
C GLY A 130 51.59 -24.82 0.72
N GLU A 131 52.59 -24.69 -0.14
CA GLU A 131 53.57 -25.74 -0.42
C GLU A 131 54.85 -24.99 -0.86
N ASN A 132 55.72 -24.77 0.13
CA ASN A 132 57.14 -24.47 -0.07
C ASN A 132 57.88 -25.77 -0.37
#